data_AF-A0A961DNF9-F1
#
_entry.id   AF-A0A961DNF9-F1
#
_cell.length_a   1.000
_cell.length_b   1.000
_cell.length_c   1.000
_cell.angle_alpha   90.00
_cell.angle_beta   90.00
_cell.angle_gamma   90.00
#
_symmetry.space_group_name_H-M   'P 1'
#
loop_
_entity.id
_entity.type
_entity.pdbx_description
1 polymer ?
#
loop_
_entity_poly.entity_id
_entity_poly.type
_entity_poly.pdbx_seq_one_letter_code
_entity_poly.pdbx_strand_id
1 'polypeptide(L)'
;LSLAFDPVGDEATDILANPVVAMAPGESGAPGESGGSHAVALSSPAALVRPQSVVEVLVDFIAAVHGSPPPAESQTWEAADALAQVEALVGKGLVDPTRFDESYRPQSAEQLLALARSMFGHLSTRPAVAPVRIHGDFDLDTTLIDDGRIVGWRQVPVRVGDPYVDYALLARHVIAAFGPGAILAVFERLDVGEIDPIRLEFWVYVTQLRGAAAADTAADTAADTATGDTDTNTGAAAADSATDG
;
A
#
# COMPACT_ATOMS: atom_id res chain seq x y z
N LEU A 1 9.25 -36.02 -32.58
CA LEU A 1 8.06 -35.82 -31.74
C LEU A 1 8.24 -34.48 -31.04
N SER A 2 7.67 -33.44 -31.64
CA SER A 2 7.67 -32.07 -31.09
C SER A 2 6.41 -31.96 -30.23
N LEU A 3 6.57 -31.78 -28.92
CA LEU A 3 5.46 -31.45 -28.02
C LEU A 3 5.44 -29.93 -27.88
N ALA A 4 4.45 -29.32 -28.51
CA ALA A 4 4.10 -27.93 -28.27
C ALA A 4 3.58 -27.81 -26.84
N PHE A 5 4.19 -26.93 -26.07
CA PHE A 5 3.59 -26.42 -24.83
C PHE A 5 2.54 -25.39 -25.24
N ASP A 6 1.28 -25.66 -24.92
CA ASP A 6 0.24 -24.63 -24.91
C ASP A 6 0.59 -23.61 -23.81
N PRO A 7 0.63 -22.31 -24.12
CA PRO A 7 0.78 -21.29 -23.09
C PRO A 7 -0.50 -21.24 -22.25
N VAL A 8 -0.35 -21.41 -20.93
CA VAL A 8 -1.39 -21.13 -19.94
C VAL A 8 -1.83 -19.68 -20.13
N GLY A 9 -3.07 -19.49 -20.59
CA GLY A 9 -3.63 -18.19 -20.95
C GLY A 9 -4.02 -17.35 -19.72
N ASP A 10 -3.66 -16.08 -19.77
CA ASP A 10 -4.52 -14.89 -19.58
C ASP A 10 -5.41 -14.74 -18.32
N GLU A 11 -5.25 -15.53 -17.25
CA GLU A 11 -5.98 -15.28 -15.98
C GLU A 11 -5.32 -14.21 -15.10
N ALA A 12 -4.00 -14.03 -15.16
CA ALA A 12 -3.29 -13.02 -14.38
C ALA A 12 -3.63 -11.57 -14.81
N THR A 13 -4.04 -11.39 -16.06
CA THR A 13 -4.36 -10.10 -16.68
C THR A 13 -5.71 -9.55 -16.20
N ASP A 14 -6.65 -10.42 -15.81
CA ASP A 14 -8.01 -10.05 -15.39
C ASP A 14 -8.05 -9.56 -13.93
N ILE A 15 -7.22 -10.15 -13.05
CA ILE A 15 -7.13 -9.77 -11.62
C ILE A 15 -6.76 -8.30 -11.44
N LEU A 16 -6.01 -7.71 -12.38
CA LEU A 16 -5.48 -6.34 -12.28
C LEU A 16 -6.29 -5.30 -13.06
N ALA A 17 -7.31 -5.74 -13.79
CA ALA A 17 -8.08 -4.90 -14.70
C ALA A 17 -9.18 -4.07 -14.01
N ASN A 18 -9.48 -4.33 -12.73
CA ASN A 18 -10.61 -3.72 -12.04
C ASN A 18 -10.26 -2.93 -10.77
N PRO A 19 -9.61 -1.76 -10.93
CA PRO A 19 -9.44 -0.83 -9.84
C PRO A 19 -10.79 -0.28 -9.35
N VAL A 20 -11.24 -0.64 -8.14
CA VAL A 20 -12.43 0.00 -7.55
C VAL A 20 -12.06 1.43 -7.15
N VAL A 21 -12.76 2.41 -7.72
CA VAL A 21 -12.81 3.78 -7.19
C VAL A 21 -13.45 3.69 -5.82
N ALA A 22 -12.67 4.00 -4.78
CA ALA A 22 -13.09 3.87 -3.39
C ALA A 22 -14.49 4.45 -3.15
N MET A 23 -15.43 3.60 -2.70
CA MET A 23 -16.65 4.07 -2.07
C MET A 23 -16.25 4.76 -0.77
N ALA A 24 -16.70 6.00 -0.58
CA ALA A 24 -16.49 6.75 0.65
C ALA A 24 -17.07 5.97 1.85
N PRO A 25 -16.46 6.07 3.05
CA PRO A 25 -16.99 5.40 4.23
C PRO A 25 -18.37 5.99 4.59
N GLY A 26 -19.44 5.21 4.39
CA GLY A 26 -20.79 5.55 4.87
C GLY A 26 -21.96 5.38 3.91
N GLU A 27 -21.76 5.01 2.64
CA GLU A 27 -22.90 4.78 1.74
C GLU A 27 -23.46 3.35 1.86
N SER A 28 -24.44 3.19 2.75
CA SER A 28 -25.37 2.06 2.72
C SER A 28 -26.33 2.25 1.54
N GLY A 29 -26.01 1.60 0.41
CA GLY A 29 -26.94 1.50 -0.72
C GLY A 29 -28.14 0.62 -0.35
N ALA A 30 -29.35 1.19 -0.38
CA ALA A 30 -30.60 0.46 -0.25
C ALA A 30 -30.80 -0.53 -1.42
N PRO A 31 -31.53 -1.65 -1.22
CA PRO A 31 -31.54 -2.75 -2.18
C PRO A 31 -32.45 -2.44 -3.37
N GLY A 32 -31.84 -2.34 -4.56
CA GLY A 32 -32.50 -2.44 -5.85
C GLY A 32 -32.08 -3.73 -6.54
N GLU A 33 -33.05 -4.55 -6.94
CA GLU A 33 -32.86 -5.86 -7.55
C GLU A 33 -32.17 -5.80 -8.92
N SER A 34 -30.94 -6.31 -9.00
CA SER A 34 -30.35 -6.93 -10.19
C SER A 34 -29.21 -7.83 -9.73
N GLY A 35 -29.29 -9.15 -10.01
CA GLY A 35 -28.35 -10.23 -9.62
C GLY A 35 -27.01 -9.78 -9.03
N GLY A 36 -27.03 -9.41 -7.75
CA GLY A 36 -26.01 -8.55 -7.16
C GLY A 36 -24.73 -9.29 -6.87
N SER A 37 -23.62 -8.79 -7.42
CA SER A 37 -22.29 -9.10 -6.91
C SER A 37 -22.28 -8.79 -5.40
N HIS A 38 -22.04 -9.82 -4.58
CA HIS A 38 -22.01 -9.72 -3.12
C HIS A 38 -20.59 -9.42 -2.65
N ALA A 39 -19.92 -8.49 -3.34
CA ALA A 39 -18.57 -8.09 -2.96
C ALA A 39 -18.56 -7.54 -1.52
N VAL A 40 -17.71 -8.11 -0.67
CA VAL A 40 -17.54 -7.69 0.73
C VAL A 40 -16.07 -7.37 1.00
N ALA A 41 -15.79 -6.48 1.94
CA ALA A 41 -14.42 -6.27 2.41
C ALA A 41 -13.85 -7.55 3.01
N LEU A 42 -12.55 -7.80 2.82
CA LEU A 42 -11.84 -8.94 3.40
C LEU A 42 -11.83 -8.91 4.93
N SER A 43 -11.94 -7.74 5.55
CA SER A 43 -12.08 -7.57 7.00
C SER A 43 -13.50 -7.85 7.52
N SER A 44 -14.48 -8.03 6.63
CA SER A 44 -15.87 -8.27 7.05
C SER A 44 -16.02 -9.61 7.79
N PRO A 45 -16.92 -9.72 8.77
CA PRO A 45 -17.18 -10.98 9.46
C PRO A 45 -17.55 -12.13 8.48
N ALA A 46 -18.22 -11.82 7.37
CA ALA A 46 -18.58 -12.81 6.36
C ALA A 46 -17.35 -13.44 5.69
N ALA A 47 -16.32 -12.64 5.40
CA ALA A 47 -15.06 -13.12 4.83
C ALA A 47 -14.20 -13.84 5.89
N LEU A 48 -14.12 -13.31 7.10
CA LEU A 48 -13.23 -13.83 8.15
C LEU A 48 -13.64 -15.19 8.73
N VAL A 49 -14.86 -15.68 8.45
CA VAL A 49 -15.31 -17.04 8.86
C VAL A 49 -14.46 -18.14 8.21
N ARG A 50 -13.70 -17.86 7.14
CA ARG A 50 -12.82 -18.82 6.47
C ARG A 50 -11.38 -18.28 6.37
N PRO A 51 -10.59 -18.33 7.46
CA PRO A 51 -9.23 -17.76 7.50
C PRO A 51 -8.31 -18.28 6.40
N GLN A 52 -8.33 -19.59 6.14
CA GLN A 52 -7.50 -20.22 5.10
C GLN A 52 -7.83 -19.66 3.71
N SER A 53 -9.11 -19.52 3.38
CA SER A 53 -9.54 -18.97 2.09
C SER A 53 -9.13 -17.51 1.93
N VAL A 54 -9.19 -16.69 2.99
CA VAL A 54 -8.71 -15.30 2.93
C VAL A 54 -7.20 -15.26 2.70
N VAL A 55 -6.43 -16.09 3.40
CA VAL A 55 -4.97 -16.18 3.21
C VAL A 55 -4.63 -16.62 1.79
N GLU A 56 -5.28 -17.67 1.26
CA GLU A 56 -5.07 -18.17 -0.10
C GLU A 56 -5.33 -17.08 -1.14
N VAL A 57 -6.47 -16.40 -1.04
CA VAL A 57 -6.86 -15.34 -1.98
C VAL A 57 -5.91 -14.15 -1.94
N LEU A 58 -5.44 -13.75 -0.75
CA LEU A 58 -4.45 -12.69 -0.61
C LEU A 58 -3.09 -13.07 -1.20
N VAL A 59 -2.62 -14.29 -0.94
CA VAL A 59 -1.35 -14.78 -1.50
C VAL A 59 -1.43 -14.86 -3.02
N ASP A 60 -2.53 -15.38 -3.57
CA ASP A 60 -2.74 -15.47 -5.01
C ASP A 60 -2.82 -14.09 -5.68
N PHE A 61 -3.45 -13.12 -5.02
CA PHE A 61 -3.45 -11.73 -5.48
C PHE A 61 -2.04 -11.11 -5.50
N ILE A 62 -1.26 -11.27 -4.43
CA ILE A 62 0.12 -10.76 -4.40
C ILE A 62 0.99 -11.46 -5.44
N ALA A 63 0.84 -12.77 -5.63
CA ALA A 63 1.55 -13.52 -6.67
C ALA A 63 1.19 -13.00 -8.08
N ALA A 64 -0.09 -12.71 -8.34
CA ALA A 64 -0.53 -12.12 -9.61
C ALA A 64 0.04 -10.71 -9.82
N VAL A 65 0.09 -9.87 -8.78
CA VAL A 65 0.73 -8.54 -8.83
C VAL A 65 2.20 -8.68 -9.18
N HIS A 66 2.95 -9.55 -8.49
CA HIS A 66 4.40 -9.73 -8.66
C HIS A 66 4.76 -10.35 -10.01
N GLY A 67 3.93 -11.27 -10.52
CA GLY A 67 4.12 -11.93 -11.81
C GLY A 67 3.77 -11.07 -13.02
N SER A 68 3.13 -9.92 -12.81
CA SER A 68 2.71 -9.05 -13.90
C SER A 68 3.83 -8.11 -14.36
N PRO A 69 3.99 -7.91 -15.68
CA PRO A 69 4.99 -6.98 -16.18
C PRO A 69 4.69 -5.57 -15.67
N PRO A 70 5.68 -4.85 -15.16
CA PRO A 70 5.46 -3.49 -14.71
C PRO A 70 5.18 -2.58 -15.91
N PRO A 71 4.15 -1.72 -15.85
CA PRO A 71 3.89 -0.76 -16.92
C PRO A 71 5.01 0.30 -16.99
N ALA A 72 5.15 0.96 -18.14
CA ALA A 72 6.29 1.84 -18.44
C ALA A 72 6.39 3.06 -17.49
N GLU A 73 5.27 3.50 -16.94
CA GLU A 73 5.13 4.60 -15.99
C GLU A 73 5.43 4.22 -14.53
N SER A 74 5.82 2.97 -14.28
CA SER A 74 6.09 2.49 -12.92
C SER A 74 7.20 3.30 -12.24
N GLN A 75 6.95 3.71 -11.00
CA GLN A 75 7.96 4.34 -10.16
C GLN A 75 8.78 3.27 -9.45
N THR A 76 10.11 3.43 -9.41
CA THR A 76 10.95 2.59 -8.55
C THR A 76 10.70 2.93 -7.08
N TRP A 77 10.65 1.91 -6.24
CA TRP A 77 10.49 2.04 -4.80
C TRP A 77 11.59 1.27 -4.08
N GLU A 78 12.70 1.93 -3.82
CA GLU A 78 13.87 1.33 -3.18
C GLU A 78 13.78 1.40 -1.65
N ALA A 79 14.50 0.51 -0.96
CA ALA A 79 14.61 0.52 0.50
C ALA A 79 15.14 1.86 1.04
N ALA A 80 16.05 2.52 0.31
CA ALA A 80 16.60 3.82 0.69
C ALA A 80 15.53 4.93 0.64
N ASP A 81 14.71 4.95 -0.42
CA ASP A 81 13.62 5.93 -0.57
C ASP A 81 12.56 5.73 0.51
N ALA A 82 12.23 4.47 0.78
CA ALA A 82 11.28 4.12 1.82
C ALA A 82 11.77 4.51 3.23
N LEU A 83 13.06 4.31 3.51
CA LEU A 83 13.67 4.75 4.77
C LEU A 83 13.64 6.27 4.90
N ALA A 84 14.07 7.00 3.87
CA ALA A 84 14.04 8.47 3.86
C ALA A 84 12.61 9.01 4.05
N GLN A 85 11.60 8.35 3.48
CA GLN A 85 10.19 8.70 3.68
C GLN A 85 9.80 8.57 5.15
N VAL A 86 10.07 7.44 5.80
CA VAL A 86 9.68 7.26 7.21
C VAL A 86 10.50 8.13 8.16
N GLU A 87 11.76 8.44 7.82
CA GLU A 87 12.56 9.43 8.54
C GLU A 87 11.89 10.81 8.52
N ALA A 88 11.38 11.24 7.37
CA ALA A 88 10.67 12.51 7.22
C ALA A 88 9.34 12.52 8.01
N LEU A 89 8.59 11.42 7.99
CA LEU A 89 7.34 11.29 8.74
C LEU A 89 7.57 11.38 10.25
N VAL A 90 8.55 10.64 10.77
CA VAL A 90 8.93 10.67 12.19
C VAL A 90 9.49 12.03 12.59
N GLY A 91 10.38 12.62 11.77
CA GLY A 91 10.97 13.93 12.03
C GLY A 91 9.94 15.07 12.08
N LYS A 92 8.80 14.91 11.42
CA LYS A 92 7.66 15.85 11.46
C LYS A 92 6.64 15.52 12.56
N GLY A 93 6.81 14.44 13.32
CA GLY A 93 5.85 14.00 14.33
C GLY A 93 4.52 13.53 13.75
N LEU A 94 4.49 13.05 12.50
CA LEU A 94 3.26 12.65 11.80
C LEU A 94 2.86 11.20 12.07
N VAL A 95 3.70 10.43 12.75
CA VAL A 95 3.47 9.01 13.08
C VAL A 95 2.76 8.91 14.41
N ASP A 96 1.61 8.26 14.44
CA ASP A 96 0.83 7.97 15.64
C ASP A 96 1.13 6.54 16.16
N PRO A 97 1.92 6.37 17.23
CA PRO A 97 2.29 5.05 17.74
C PRO A 97 1.11 4.20 18.21
N THR A 98 -0.05 4.82 18.49
CA THR A 98 -1.26 4.06 18.89
C THR A 98 -1.84 3.23 17.73
N ARG A 99 -1.44 3.55 16.49
CA ARG A 99 -1.84 2.84 15.26
C ARG A 99 -0.89 1.71 14.87
N PHE A 100 0.20 1.50 15.61
CA PHE A 100 1.05 0.33 15.40
C PHE A 100 0.30 -0.96 15.73
N ASP A 101 0.66 -2.04 15.02
CA ASP A 101 0.23 -3.39 15.40
C ASP A 101 0.56 -3.68 16.88
N GLU A 102 -0.25 -4.52 17.53
CA GLU A 102 -0.22 -4.81 18.97
C GLU A 102 1.20 -4.98 19.55
N SER A 103 2.02 -5.82 18.91
CA SER A 103 3.39 -6.14 19.35
C SER A 103 4.35 -4.95 19.36
N TYR A 104 4.02 -3.89 18.62
CA TYR A 104 4.86 -2.70 18.44
C TYR A 104 4.33 -1.46 19.15
N ARG A 105 3.09 -1.46 19.68
CA ARG A 105 2.55 -0.32 20.44
C ARG A 105 3.40 0.15 21.64
N PRO A 106 4.17 -0.71 22.33
CA PRO A 106 5.08 -0.24 23.37
C PRO A 106 6.24 0.64 22.86
N GLN A 107 6.51 0.65 21.55
CA GLN A 107 7.61 1.41 20.94
C GLN A 107 7.15 2.82 20.56
N SER A 108 8.05 3.80 20.71
CA SER A 108 7.89 5.11 20.07
C SER A 108 8.22 5.04 18.57
N ALA A 109 7.81 6.06 17.82
CA ALA A 109 8.13 6.17 16.40
C ALA A 109 9.64 6.26 16.16
N GLU A 110 10.38 6.94 17.03
CA GLU A 110 11.85 7.06 16.98
C GLU A 110 12.55 5.74 17.26
N GLN A 111 12.03 4.95 18.20
CA GLN A 111 12.56 3.62 18.50
C GLN A 111 12.39 2.68 17.31
N LEU A 112 11.19 2.66 16.71
CA LEU A 112 10.91 1.84 15.54
C LEU A 112 11.72 2.29 14.31
N LEU A 113 11.91 3.60 14.14
CA LEU A 113 12.80 4.14 13.11
C LEU A 113 14.27 3.74 13.32
N ALA A 114 14.76 3.72 14.56
CA ALA A 114 16.11 3.26 14.86
C ALA A 114 16.30 1.77 14.49
N LEU A 115 15.28 0.94 14.73
CA LEU A 115 15.27 -0.46 14.30
C LEU A 115 15.27 -0.58 12.77
N ALA A 116 14.44 0.20 12.07
CA ALA A 116 14.43 0.26 10.61
C ALA A 116 15.81 0.63 10.03
N ARG A 117 16.48 1.64 10.59
CA ARG A 117 17.86 2.03 10.20
C ARG A 117 18.86 0.91 10.42
N SER A 118 18.76 0.21 11.55
CA SER A 118 19.63 -0.93 11.84
C SER A 118 19.45 -2.03 10.81
N MET A 119 18.21 -2.41 10.50
CA MET A 119 17.94 -3.44 9.49
C MET A 119 18.38 -3.01 8.09
N PHE A 120 18.15 -1.74 7.72
CA PHE A 120 18.61 -1.17 6.46
C PHE A 120 20.13 -1.33 6.27
N GLY A 121 20.92 -1.04 7.30
CA GLY A 121 22.37 -1.24 7.27
C GLY A 121 22.79 -2.68 6.96
N HIS A 122 22.01 -3.66 7.44
CA HIS A 122 22.27 -5.08 7.20
C HIS A 122 21.86 -5.55 5.80
N LEU A 123 20.92 -4.88 5.11
CA LEU A 123 20.45 -5.28 3.77
C LEU A 123 21.57 -5.35 2.74
N SER A 124 22.60 -4.52 2.86
CA SER A 124 23.77 -4.49 1.97
C SER A 124 24.58 -5.80 1.95
N THR A 125 24.45 -6.62 3.00
CA THR A 125 25.13 -7.92 3.13
C THR A 125 24.23 -9.10 2.74
N ARG A 126 22.97 -8.83 2.40
CA ARG A 126 21.99 -9.84 1.99
C ARG A 126 22.04 -10.02 0.47
N PRO A 127 21.67 -11.20 -0.06
CA PRO A 127 21.47 -11.38 -1.49
C PRO A 127 20.48 -10.36 -2.04
N ALA A 128 20.79 -9.82 -3.22
CA ALA A 128 19.86 -8.95 -3.94
C ALA A 128 18.65 -9.76 -4.39
N VAL A 129 17.48 -9.13 -4.36
CA VAL A 129 16.22 -9.69 -4.86
C VAL A 129 15.86 -8.92 -6.13
N ALA A 130 15.42 -9.62 -7.17
CA ALA A 130 14.96 -8.97 -8.38
C ALA A 130 13.72 -8.12 -8.07
N PRO A 131 13.68 -6.85 -8.48
CA PRO A 131 12.53 -6.02 -8.22
C PRO A 131 11.34 -6.51 -9.06
N VAL A 132 10.16 -6.47 -8.45
CA VAL A 132 8.88 -6.89 -9.06
C VAL A 132 7.90 -5.74 -9.01
N ARG A 133 6.80 -5.84 -9.77
CA ARG A 133 5.65 -4.96 -9.53
C ARG A 133 5.14 -5.23 -8.10
N ILE A 134 4.91 -4.17 -7.33
CA ILE A 134 4.37 -4.26 -5.97
C ILE A 134 3.04 -3.53 -5.86
N HIS A 135 2.20 -3.96 -4.92
CA HIS A 135 1.02 -3.17 -4.53
C HIS A 135 1.43 -2.04 -3.58
N GLY A 136 2.18 -2.36 -2.53
CA GLY A 136 2.85 -1.40 -1.66
C GLY A 136 1.99 -0.67 -0.62
N ASP A 137 0.68 -0.96 -0.56
CA ASP A 137 -0.30 -0.42 0.40
C ASP A 137 -1.68 -1.13 0.31
N PHE A 138 -1.72 -2.47 0.23
CA PHE A 138 -3.01 -3.16 0.28
C PHE A 138 -3.52 -3.25 1.71
N ASP A 139 -4.83 -3.30 1.90
CA ASP A 139 -5.46 -3.31 3.21
C ASP A 139 -6.78 -4.09 3.19
N LEU A 140 -7.09 -4.84 4.26
CA LEU A 140 -8.26 -5.73 4.30
C LEU A 140 -9.61 -4.99 4.30
N ASP A 141 -9.65 -3.74 4.77
CA ASP A 141 -10.88 -2.94 4.78
C ASP A 141 -11.22 -2.39 3.40
N THR A 142 -10.21 -2.28 2.51
CA THR A 142 -10.39 -1.71 1.17
C THR A 142 -10.24 -2.70 0.04
N THR A 143 -9.87 -3.93 0.34
CA THR A 143 -9.84 -5.03 -0.62
C THR A 143 -11.15 -5.82 -0.54
N LEU A 144 -11.82 -5.93 -1.69
CA LEU A 144 -13.12 -6.57 -1.85
C LEU A 144 -12.97 -7.96 -2.43
N ILE A 145 -13.68 -8.92 -1.83
CA ILE A 145 -13.79 -10.30 -2.29
C ILE A 145 -15.21 -10.60 -2.76
N ASP A 146 -15.34 -11.29 -3.90
CA ASP A 146 -16.58 -11.89 -4.36
C ASP A 146 -16.28 -13.29 -4.90
N ASP A 147 -17.10 -14.27 -4.52
CA ASP A 147 -16.95 -15.70 -4.86
C ASP A 147 -15.50 -16.25 -4.75
N GLY A 148 -14.81 -15.91 -3.65
CA GLY A 148 -13.44 -16.39 -3.42
C GLY A 148 -12.37 -15.71 -4.28
N ARG A 149 -12.67 -14.55 -4.89
CA ARG A 149 -11.73 -13.79 -5.73
C ARG A 149 -11.69 -12.33 -5.32
N ILE A 150 -10.51 -11.72 -5.35
CA ILE A 150 -10.41 -10.27 -5.19
C ILE A 150 -10.97 -9.60 -6.44
N VAL A 151 -12.00 -8.79 -6.27
CA VAL A 151 -12.70 -8.07 -7.35
C VAL A 151 -12.51 -6.56 -7.26
N GLY A 152 -11.84 -6.08 -6.22
CA GLY A 152 -11.56 -4.66 -6.04
C GLY A 152 -10.56 -4.39 -4.93
N TRP A 153 -9.80 -3.30 -5.06
CA TRP A 153 -8.85 -2.83 -4.06
C TRP A 153 -8.60 -1.33 -4.23
N ARG A 154 -8.07 -0.69 -3.19
CA ARG A 154 -7.68 0.73 -3.20
C ARG A 154 -6.65 1.00 -4.30
N GLN A 155 -6.86 2.07 -5.05
CA GLN A 155 -5.88 2.53 -6.03
C GLN A 155 -4.65 3.14 -5.38
N VAL A 156 -3.50 2.68 -5.86
CA VAL A 156 -2.17 3.06 -5.40
C VAL A 156 -1.27 3.32 -6.61
N PRO A 157 -0.28 4.22 -6.52
CA PRO A 157 0.68 4.41 -7.60
C PRO A 157 1.37 3.09 -7.95
N VAL A 158 1.41 2.75 -9.24
CA VAL A 158 2.09 1.53 -9.69
C VAL A 158 3.59 1.66 -9.45
N ARG A 159 4.17 0.68 -8.75
CA ARG A 159 5.56 0.70 -8.34
C ARG A 159 6.26 -0.61 -8.67
N VAL A 160 7.57 -0.49 -8.84
CA VAL A 160 8.49 -1.62 -8.95
C VAL A 160 9.47 -1.54 -7.78
N GLY A 161 9.62 -2.63 -7.04
CA GLY A 161 10.47 -2.64 -5.86
C GLY A 161 10.63 -4.02 -5.26
N ASP A 162 11.07 -4.04 -4.00
CA ASP A 162 11.31 -5.27 -3.24
C ASP A 162 9.97 -6.00 -2.95
N PRO A 163 9.80 -7.28 -3.32
CA PRO A 163 8.58 -8.04 -3.02
C PRO A 163 8.25 -8.12 -1.52
N TYR A 164 9.27 -7.96 -0.66
CA TYR A 164 9.08 -7.99 0.79
C TYR A 164 8.23 -6.83 1.32
N VAL A 165 8.00 -5.77 0.54
CA VAL A 165 7.01 -4.73 0.89
C VAL A 165 5.64 -5.37 1.07
N ASP A 166 5.19 -6.15 0.07
CA ASP A 166 3.88 -6.80 0.10
C ASP A 166 3.86 -7.99 1.06
N TYR A 167 4.96 -8.72 1.21
CA TYR A 167 5.05 -9.79 2.21
C TYR A 167 4.94 -9.26 3.64
N ALA A 168 5.54 -8.11 3.93
CA ALA A 168 5.40 -7.46 5.23
C ALA A 168 3.95 -7.03 5.49
N LEU A 169 3.28 -6.41 4.52
CA LEU A 169 1.86 -6.06 4.63
C LEU A 169 0.99 -7.31 4.82
N LEU A 170 1.23 -8.37 4.04
CA LEU A 170 0.51 -9.63 4.14
C LEU A 170 0.65 -10.25 5.52
N ALA A 171 1.86 -10.35 6.02
CA ALA A 171 2.14 -10.87 7.35
C ALA A 171 1.40 -10.05 8.42
N ARG A 172 1.50 -8.73 8.38
CA ARG A 172 0.86 -7.83 9.34
C ARG A 172 -0.66 -7.98 9.34
N HIS A 173 -1.30 -7.92 8.17
CA HIS A 173 -2.75 -8.02 8.05
C HIS A 173 -3.29 -9.40 8.45
N VAL A 174 -2.60 -10.49 8.05
CA VAL A 174 -2.99 -11.85 8.44
C VAL A 174 -2.84 -12.06 9.94
N ILE A 175 -1.76 -11.57 10.55
CA ILE A 175 -1.56 -11.66 12.00
C ILE A 175 -2.62 -10.85 12.75
N ALA A 176 -2.95 -9.65 12.26
CA ALA A 176 -3.99 -8.82 12.86
C ALA A 176 -5.38 -9.47 12.79
N ALA A 177 -5.72 -10.11 11.67
CA ALA A 177 -7.02 -10.72 11.46
C ALA A 177 -7.20 -12.09 12.14
N PHE A 178 -6.15 -12.92 12.15
CA PHE A 178 -6.24 -14.34 12.51
C PHE A 178 -5.25 -14.78 13.60
N GLY A 179 -4.40 -13.86 14.06
CA GLY A 179 -3.38 -14.12 15.06
C GLY A 179 -2.07 -14.71 14.50
N PRO A 180 -1.01 -14.80 15.34
CA PRO A 180 0.33 -15.20 14.89
C PRO A 180 0.42 -16.57 14.23
N GLY A 181 -0.45 -17.52 14.62
CA GLY A 181 -0.45 -18.87 14.06
C GLY A 181 -0.80 -18.94 12.57
N ALA A 182 -1.50 -17.93 12.04
CA ALA A 182 -1.91 -17.89 10.65
C ALA A 182 -0.76 -17.59 9.67
N ILE A 183 0.39 -17.11 10.17
CA ILE A 183 1.55 -16.82 9.32
C ILE A 183 2.13 -18.08 8.66
N LEU A 184 1.95 -19.26 9.28
CA LEU A 184 2.40 -20.52 8.71
C LEU A 184 1.69 -20.82 7.38
N ALA A 185 0.38 -20.57 7.31
CA ALA A 185 -0.39 -20.76 6.07
C ALA A 185 0.06 -19.78 4.96
N VAL A 186 0.49 -18.57 5.34
CA VAL A 186 1.06 -17.59 4.39
C VAL A 186 2.36 -18.12 3.81
N PHE A 187 3.30 -18.57 4.65
CA PHE A 187 4.59 -19.06 4.17
C PHE A 187 4.52 -20.39 3.44
N GLU A 188 3.59 -21.29 3.80
CA GLU A 188 3.35 -22.52 3.05
C GLU A 188 2.81 -22.24 1.64
N ARG A 189 2.08 -21.14 1.46
CA ARG A 189 1.47 -20.77 0.18
C ARG A 189 2.34 -19.84 -0.67
N LEU A 190 3.13 -18.97 -0.03
CA LEU A 190 4.17 -18.18 -0.67
C LEU A 190 5.29 -19.11 -1.15
N ASP A 191 5.19 -19.61 -2.38
CA ASP A 191 6.19 -20.47 -3.02
C ASP A 191 7.46 -19.67 -3.41
N VAL A 192 8.06 -18.97 -2.45
CA VAL A 192 9.12 -17.96 -2.65
C VAL A 192 10.47 -18.40 -2.08
N GLY A 193 10.57 -19.66 -1.68
CA GLY A 193 11.77 -20.24 -1.08
C GLY A 193 12.01 -19.76 0.36
N GLU A 194 13.29 -19.65 0.75
CA GLU A 194 13.67 -19.21 2.09
C GLU A 194 13.43 -17.69 2.26
N ILE A 195 12.59 -17.33 3.22
CA ILE A 195 12.32 -15.94 3.60
C ILE A 195 13.55 -15.35 4.31
N ASP A 196 13.99 -14.18 3.85
CA ASP A 196 15.03 -13.38 4.49
C ASP A 196 14.44 -12.60 5.68
N PRO A 197 14.70 -13.01 6.93
CA PRO A 197 14.08 -12.39 8.10
C PRO A 197 14.51 -10.93 8.28
N ILE A 198 15.75 -10.57 7.92
CA ILE A 198 16.24 -9.19 8.04
C ILE A 198 15.51 -8.27 7.07
N ARG A 199 15.33 -8.73 5.83
CA ARG A 199 14.59 -7.99 4.81
C ARG A 199 13.12 -7.86 5.18
N LEU A 200 12.51 -8.93 5.69
CA LEU A 200 11.12 -8.89 6.16
C LEU A 200 10.95 -7.92 7.33
N GLU A 201 11.80 -7.99 8.36
CA GLU A 201 11.73 -7.08 9.50
C GLU A 201 11.92 -5.62 9.10
N PHE A 202 12.86 -5.32 8.20
CA PHE A 202 13.02 -3.97 7.65
C PHE A 202 11.69 -3.44 7.09
N TRP A 203 11.04 -4.21 6.21
CA TRP A 203 9.79 -3.79 5.59
C TRP A 203 8.60 -3.79 6.56
N VAL A 204 8.59 -4.64 7.59
CA VAL A 204 7.62 -4.55 8.69
C VAL A 204 7.76 -3.21 9.42
N TYR A 205 8.98 -2.81 9.79
CA TYR A 205 9.20 -1.51 10.47
C TYR A 205 8.81 -0.33 9.58
N VAL A 206 9.19 -0.36 8.30
CA VAL A 206 8.82 0.70 7.35
C VAL A 206 7.31 0.79 7.16
N THR A 207 6.62 -0.33 6.93
CA THR A 207 5.17 -0.33 6.71
C THR A 207 4.38 0.05 7.96
N GLN A 208 4.86 -0.31 9.16
CA GLN A 208 4.32 0.16 10.44
C GLN A 208 4.40 1.68 10.56
N LEU A 209 5.57 2.26 10.31
CA LEU A 209 5.79 3.71 10.37
C LEU A 209 4.96 4.46 9.32
N ARG A 210 4.87 3.93 8.09
CA ARG A 210 4.05 4.51 7.02
C ARG A 210 2.55 4.44 7.34
N GLY A 211 2.05 3.28 7.77
CA GLY A 211 0.62 3.09 8.06
C GLY A 211 0.13 3.87 9.28
N ALA A 212 1.03 4.11 10.24
CA ALA A 212 0.75 4.93 11.42
C ALA A 212 0.84 6.44 11.15
N ALA A 213 1.34 6.87 9.99
CA ALA A 213 1.27 8.27 9.62
C ALA A 213 -0.20 8.69 9.40
N ALA A 214 -0.61 9.83 9.97
CA ALA A 214 -2.00 10.30 9.88
C ALA A 214 -2.49 10.35 8.42
N ALA A 215 -3.65 9.75 8.15
CA ALA A 215 -4.25 9.66 6.81
C ALA A 215 -4.74 11.02 6.27
N ASP A 216 -4.57 12.12 7.00
CA ASP A 216 -5.13 13.44 6.66
C ASP A 216 -4.34 14.25 5.63
N THR A 217 -3.22 13.74 5.12
CA THR A 217 -2.49 14.43 4.03
C THR A 217 -3.21 14.34 2.67
N ALA A 218 -4.36 13.68 2.57
CA ALA A 218 -5.19 13.72 1.37
C ALA A 218 -6.00 15.03 1.23
N ALA A 219 -6.18 15.81 2.31
CA ALA A 219 -6.94 17.05 2.28
C ALA A 219 -6.09 18.31 1.98
N ASP A 220 -4.77 18.26 2.22
CA ASP A 220 -3.95 19.49 2.25
C ASP A 220 -3.30 19.85 0.91
N THR A 221 -3.32 18.94 -0.09
CA THR A 221 -2.78 19.24 -1.43
C THR A 221 -3.78 20.01 -2.32
N ALA A 222 -5.06 20.02 -1.97
CA ALA A 222 -6.09 20.77 -2.71
C ALA A 222 -6.15 22.27 -2.33
N ALA A 223 -5.53 22.68 -1.22
CA ALA A 223 -5.56 24.06 -0.75
C ALA A 223 -4.43 24.95 -1.33
N ASP A 224 -3.33 24.35 -1.82
CA ASP A 224 -2.14 25.10 -2.28
C ASP A 224 -2.17 25.47 -3.78
N THR A 225 -3.23 25.09 -4.51
CA THR A 225 -3.41 25.47 -5.93
C THR A 225 -4.44 26.58 -6.15
N ALA A 226 -5.01 27.15 -5.09
CA ALA A 226 -6.06 28.18 -5.18
C ALA A 226 -5.61 29.60 -4.78
N THR A 227 -4.31 29.91 -4.82
CA THR A 227 -3.82 31.28 -4.59
C THR A 227 -2.77 31.67 -5.63
N GLY A 228 -3.21 32.03 -6.84
CA GLY A 228 -2.33 32.58 -7.86
C GLY A 228 -3.11 33.11 -9.07
N ASP A 229 -3.03 34.43 -9.26
CA ASP A 229 -3.40 35.22 -10.43
C ASP A 229 -4.87 35.38 -10.83
N THR A 230 -5.43 36.54 -10.43
CA THR A 230 -5.95 37.48 -11.43
C THR A 230 -5.40 38.89 -11.16
N ASP A 231 -4.19 39.15 -11.68
CA ASP A 231 -3.71 40.51 -11.96
C ASP A 231 -4.20 40.91 -13.36
N THR A 232 -5.21 41.78 -13.42
CA THR A 232 -5.32 42.75 -14.52
C THR A 232 -6.09 43.98 -14.02
N ASN A 233 -5.39 45.09 -13.76
CA ASN A 233 -5.88 46.36 -14.28
C ASN A 233 -4.77 47.41 -14.41
N THR A 234 -4.34 47.60 -15.64
CA THR A 234 -3.57 48.74 -16.15
C THR A 234 -4.44 50.00 -16.13
N GLY A 235 -3.97 51.07 -15.47
CA GLY A 235 -4.70 52.34 -15.46
C GLY A 235 -3.89 53.49 -14.87
N ALA A 236 -2.76 53.81 -15.52
CA ALA A 236 -2.04 55.05 -15.26
C ALA A 236 -2.72 56.23 -15.98
N ALA A 237 -3.16 57.26 -15.24
CA ALA A 237 -3.35 58.61 -15.78
C ALA A 237 -3.35 59.67 -14.68
N ALA A 238 -2.57 60.74 -14.94
CA ALA A 238 -2.60 62.11 -14.38
C ALA A 238 -2.20 62.27 -12.89
N ALA A 239 -1.00 62.79 -12.60
CA ALA A 239 -0.65 64.22 -12.54
C ALA A 239 -1.25 64.91 -11.30
N ASP A 240 -0.41 65.38 -10.38
CA ASP A 240 -0.12 66.81 -10.16
C ASP A 240 0.88 67.00 -8.99
N SER A 241 1.63 68.11 -9.07
CA SER A 241 2.26 68.98 -8.03
C SER A 241 2.43 68.45 -6.57
N ALA A 242 3.40 68.83 -5.73
CA ALA A 242 4.33 69.95 -5.56
C ALA A 242 5.26 69.52 -4.39
N THR A 243 6.57 69.72 -4.48
CA THR A 243 7.32 70.78 -3.74
C THR A 243 7.49 70.54 -2.23
N ASP A 244 8.72 70.17 -1.86
CA ASP A 244 9.58 70.73 -0.78
C ASP A 244 9.11 70.72 0.69
N GLY A 245 10.00 70.24 1.57
CA GLY A 245 9.88 70.30 3.04
C GLY A 245 10.54 69.14 3.77
#